data_AF-A0A836IPP9-F1
#
_entry.id   AF-A0A836IPP9-F1
#
_cell.length_a   1.000
_cell.length_b   1.000
_cell.length_c   1.000
_cell.angle_alpha   90.00
_cell.angle_beta   90.00
_cell.angle_gamma   90.00
#
_symmetry.space_group_name_H-M   'P 1'
#
loop_
_entity.id
_entity.type
_entity.pdbx_description
1 polymer ?
#
loop_
_entity_poly.entity_id
_entity_poly.type
_entity_poly.pdbx_seq_one_letter_code
_entity_poly.pdbx_strand_id
1 'polypeptide(L)'
;MELASNFSLLHAKLSKLGFRDWNAVSEGDVMTGNPHTYSLFLRFLYHRFPAATAALIRKHEWFVVEHSDANVGVATVRLLAAETGETHGISGAQFSQCKYASAKVAMCHSLLRLLRSIRPQPSSGICPERVPIAARTPKPLCMPAASSSQPPIAASMVDKRRRHLNSLRRS
;
A
#
# COMPACT_ATOMS: atom_id res chain seq x y z
N MET A 1 30.73 1.55 10.39
CA MET A 1 30.52 3.02 10.50
C MET A 1 29.46 3.54 9.51
N GLU A 2 29.23 2.87 8.37
CA GLU A 2 28.31 3.34 7.32
C GLU A 2 26.83 3.39 7.71
N LEU A 3 26.35 2.48 8.57
CA LEU A 3 24.93 2.43 8.97
C LEU A 3 24.48 3.72 9.66
N ALA A 4 25.24 4.19 10.64
CA ALA A 4 24.92 5.40 11.40
C ALA A 4 24.88 6.63 10.49
N SER A 5 25.89 6.79 9.62
CA SER A 5 25.92 7.90 8.64
C SER A 5 24.73 7.84 7.67
N ASN A 6 24.41 6.65 7.14
CA ASN A 6 23.28 6.46 6.25
C ASN A 6 21.95 6.71 6.94
N PHE A 7 21.83 6.35 8.22
CA PHE A 7 20.66 6.66 9.02
C PHE A 7 20.55 8.15 9.34
N SER A 8 21.61 8.84 9.73
CA SER A 8 21.58 10.29 9.95
C SER A 8 21.10 11.05 8.70
N LEU A 9 21.55 10.61 7.52
CA LEU A 9 21.05 11.14 6.25
C LEU A 9 19.57 10.81 6.02
N LEU A 10 19.12 9.59 6.34
CA LEU A 10 17.72 9.20 6.22
C LEU A 10 16.85 10.03 7.17
N HIS A 11 17.27 10.16 8.43
CA HIS A 11 16.62 10.96 9.45
C HIS A 11 16.45 12.40 8.99
N ALA A 12 17.52 13.06 8.51
CA ALA A 12 17.43 14.42 7.96
C ALA A 12 16.43 14.53 6.81
N LYS A 13 16.40 13.55 5.89
CA LYS A 13 15.45 13.53 4.77
C LYS A 13 14.00 13.32 5.24
N LEU A 14 13.75 12.40 6.16
CA LEU A 14 12.43 12.12 6.71
C LEU A 14 11.90 13.31 7.52
N SER A 15 12.74 13.93 8.34
CA SER A 15 12.39 15.16 9.07
C SER A 15 12.06 16.31 8.14
N LYS A 16 12.85 16.52 7.08
CA LYS A 16 12.55 17.54 6.05
C LYS A 16 11.23 17.27 5.31
N LEU A 17 10.85 16.00 5.17
CA LEU A 17 9.57 15.61 4.58
C LEU A 17 8.39 15.73 5.55
N GLY A 18 8.66 15.92 6.85
CA GLY A 18 7.66 16.09 7.89
C GLY A 18 7.31 14.81 8.65
N PHE A 19 8.21 13.84 8.77
CA PHE A 19 8.01 12.69 9.68
C PHE A 19 8.01 13.20 11.13
N ARG A 20 6.97 12.84 11.89
CA ARG A 20 6.75 13.36 13.26
C ARG A 20 6.81 12.28 14.34
N ASP A 21 6.69 11.01 13.98
CA ASP A 21 6.58 9.90 14.93
C ASP A 21 7.96 9.45 15.47
N TRP A 22 8.90 10.38 15.60
CA TRP A 22 10.23 10.09 16.16
C TRP A 22 10.18 9.59 17.60
N ASN A 23 9.13 9.95 18.35
CA ASN A 23 8.91 9.46 19.72
C ASN A 23 8.64 7.95 19.77
N ALA A 24 8.19 7.34 18.66
CA ALA A 24 7.98 5.91 18.52
C ALA A 24 9.21 5.16 17.98
N VAL A 25 10.33 5.87 17.77
CA VAL A 25 11.55 5.34 17.16
C VAL A 25 12.70 5.51 18.13
N SER A 26 13.26 4.40 18.60
CA SER A 26 14.51 4.42 19.38
C SER A 26 15.73 4.26 18.47
N GLU A 27 16.87 4.84 18.86
CA GLU A 27 18.14 4.62 18.16
C GLU A 27 18.52 3.13 18.18
N GLY A 28 18.28 2.43 19.30
CA GLY A 28 18.51 1.00 19.42
C GLY A 28 17.72 0.18 18.39
N ASP A 29 16.44 0.50 18.18
CA ASP A 29 15.60 -0.18 17.19
C ASP A 29 16.10 0.05 15.76
N VAL A 30 16.55 1.26 15.45
CA VAL A 30 17.15 1.56 14.14
C VAL A 30 18.43 0.75 13.95
N MET A 31 19.34 0.82 14.92
CA MET A 31 20.66 0.19 14.81
C MET A 31 20.59 -1.33 14.81
N THR A 32 19.60 -1.91 15.50
CA THR A 32 19.33 -3.34 15.48
C THR A 32 18.51 -3.78 14.29
N GLY A 33 17.92 -2.85 13.52
CA GLY A 33 17.15 -3.15 12.32
C GLY A 33 15.71 -3.59 12.58
N ASN A 34 15.08 -3.14 13.66
CA ASN A 34 13.72 -3.50 14.05
C ASN A 34 12.72 -3.32 12.87
N PRO A 35 12.03 -4.37 12.41
CA PRO A 35 11.12 -4.29 11.27
C PRO A 35 10.04 -3.22 11.41
N HIS A 36 9.50 -3.04 12.62
CA HIS A 36 8.44 -2.08 12.89
C HIS A 36 8.87 -0.65 12.55
N THR A 37 10.05 -0.26 13.06
CA THR A 37 10.64 1.06 12.81
C THR A 37 10.80 1.35 11.31
N TYR A 38 11.31 0.40 10.55
CA TYR A 38 11.46 0.59 9.11
C TYR A 38 10.12 0.57 8.38
N SER A 39 9.14 -0.23 8.81
CA SER A 39 7.79 -0.21 8.25
C SER A 39 7.09 1.13 8.47
N LEU A 40 7.33 1.80 9.61
CA LEU A 40 6.86 3.18 9.82
C LEU A 40 7.46 4.14 8.79
N PHE A 41 8.77 4.07 8.54
CA PHE A 41 9.41 4.90 7.52
C PHE A 41 8.85 4.65 6.12
N LEU A 42 8.69 3.37 5.74
CA LEU A 42 8.15 3.00 4.44
C LEU A 42 6.73 3.51 4.24
N ARG A 43 5.84 3.30 5.22
CA ARG A 43 4.46 3.80 5.15
C ARG A 43 4.43 5.31 5.06
N PHE A 44 5.23 6.01 5.87
CA PHE A 44 5.34 7.45 5.77
C PHE A 44 5.75 7.91 4.36
N LEU A 45 6.77 7.27 3.77
CA LEU A 45 7.22 7.60 2.42
C LEU A 45 6.08 7.42 1.41
N TYR A 46 5.38 6.28 1.42
CA TYR A 46 4.25 6.08 0.51
C TYR A 46 3.13 7.11 0.70
N HIS A 47 2.81 7.46 1.95
CA HIS A 47 1.80 8.48 2.26
C HIS A 47 2.23 9.89 1.86
N ARG A 48 3.53 10.19 1.93
CA ARG A 48 4.05 11.52 1.60
C ARG A 48 4.06 11.82 0.11
N PHE A 49 4.10 10.78 -0.73
CA PHE A 49 4.11 10.88 -2.19
C PHE A 49 2.85 10.23 -2.81
N PRO A 50 1.63 10.72 -2.51
CA PRO A 50 0.39 10.02 -2.87
C PRO A 50 0.22 9.83 -4.39
N ALA A 51 0.61 10.82 -5.19
CA ALA A 51 0.53 10.73 -6.65
C ALA A 51 1.48 9.67 -7.23
N ALA A 52 2.72 9.59 -6.72
CA ALA A 52 3.69 8.59 -7.14
C ALA A 52 3.27 7.19 -6.67
N THR A 53 2.82 7.07 -5.42
CA THR A 53 2.29 5.82 -4.88
C THR A 53 1.09 5.33 -5.69
N ALA A 54 0.15 6.21 -6.05
CA ALA A 54 -0.98 5.85 -6.91
C ALA A 54 -0.55 5.43 -8.32
N ALA A 55 0.51 6.03 -8.88
CA ALA A 55 1.06 5.58 -10.16
C ALA A 55 1.67 4.18 -10.05
N LEU A 56 2.37 3.88 -8.95
CA LEU A 56 2.92 2.54 -8.68
C LEU A 56 1.84 1.48 -8.51
N ILE A 57 0.77 1.80 -7.77
CA ILE A 57 -0.40 0.90 -7.58
C ILE A 57 -1.07 0.61 -8.93
N ARG A 58 -1.21 1.61 -9.81
CA ARG A 58 -1.78 1.40 -11.16
C ARG A 58 -0.86 0.59 -12.07
N LYS A 59 0.46 0.76 -11.93
CA LYS A 59 1.45 0.05 -12.74
C LYS A 59 1.60 -1.42 -12.33
N HIS A 60 1.43 -1.70 -11.04
CA HIS A 60 1.61 -3.04 -10.45
C HIS A 60 0.35 -3.47 -9.72
N GLU A 61 -0.48 -4.29 -10.38
CA GLU A 61 -1.76 -4.77 -9.80
C GLU A 61 -1.60 -5.52 -8.47
N TRP A 62 -0.43 -6.12 -8.23
CA TRP A 62 -0.10 -6.82 -6.99
C TRP A 62 0.36 -5.89 -5.86
N PHE A 63 0.67 -4.62 -6.15
CA PHE A 63 1.25 -3.70 -5.18
C PHE A 63 0.15 -2.94 -4.42
N VAL A 64 0.12 -3.18 -3.11
CA VAL A 64 -0.72 -2.45 -2.16
C VAL A 64 0.15 -1.98 -0.99
N VAL A 65 -0.16 -0.81 -0.43
CA VAL A 65 0.49 -0.32 0.79
C VAL A 65 -0.13 -1.02 1.99
N GLU A 66 0.58 -2.04 2.47
CA GLU A 66 0.11 -2.96 3.50
C GLU A 66 0.19 -2.39 4.92
N HIS A 67 -0.76 -2.76 5.78
CA HIS A 67 -0.73 -2.40 7.20
C HIS A 67 0.17 -3.32 8.02
N SER A 68 0.38 -4.57 7.60
CA SER A 68 1.33 -5.49 8.28
C SER A 68 2.77 -5.07 8.01
N ASP A 69 3.61 -5.06 9.06
CA ASP A 69 5.03 -4.67 8.96
C ASP A 69 5.83 -5.59 8.03
N ALA A 70 5.58 -6.89 8.12
CA ALA A 70 6.23 -7.86 7.23
C ALA A 70 5.78 -7.66 5.78
N ASN A 71 4.47 -7.47 5.56
CA ASN A 71 3.93 -7.37 4.20
C ASN A 71 4.38 -6.09 3.50
N VAL A 72 4.43 -4.95 4.20
CA VAL A 72 4.92 -3.70 3.59
C VAL A 72 6.40 -3.84 3.19
N GLY A 73 7.21 -4.50 4.02
CA GLY A 73 8.60 -4.79 3.68
C GLY A 73 8.73 -5.69 2.46
N VAL A 74 7.98 -6.79 2.40
CA VAL A 74 7.94 -7.70 1.25
C VAL A 74 7.53 -6.97 -0.02
N ALA A 75 6.46 -6.19 0.04
CA ALA A 75 5.94 -5.42 -1.08
C ALA A 75 6.97 -4.40 -1.57
N THR A 76 7.64 -3.67 -0.66
CA THR A 76 8.68 -2.70 -1.01
C THR A 76 9.91 -3.36 -1.63
N VAL A 77 10.39 -4.48 -1.08
CA VAL A 77 11.52 -5.23 -1.67
C VAL A 77 11.18 -5.65 -3.10
N ARG A 78 10.00 -6.23 -3.31
CA ARG A 78 9.53 -6.66 -4.63
C ARG A 78 9.38 -5.47 -5.59
N LEU A 79 8.88 -4.34 -5.09
CA LEU A 79 8.67 -3.13 -5.88
C LEU A 79 9.98 -2.51 -6.35
N LEU A 80 10.97 -2.41 -5.47
CA LEU A 80 12.29 -1.89 -5.82
C LEU A 80 12.98 -2.81 -6.82
N ALA A 81 12.92 -4.13 -6.62
CA ALA A 81 13.44 -5.07 -7.60
C ALA A 81 12.78 -4.91 -8.98
N ALA A 82 11.46 -4.66 -9.03
CA ALA A 82 10.73 -4.48 -10.28
C ALA A 82 10.99 -3.11 -10.96
N GLU A 83 11.14 -2.04 -10.19
CA GLU A 83 11.28 -0.67 -10.73
C GLU A 83 12.72 -0.24 -10.99
N THR A 84 13.67 -0.71 -10.18
CA THR A 84 15.07 -0.27 -10.24
C THR A 84 16.05 -1.40 -10.54
N GLY A 85 15.60 -2.66 -10.49
CA GLY A 85 16.50 -3.82 -10.56
C GLY A 85 17.39 -3.99 -9.32
N GLU A 86 17.25 -3.13 -8.31
CA GLU A 86 18.05 -3.19 -7.09
C GLU A 86 17.46 -4.20 -6.10
N THR A 87 18.26 -5.19 -5.72
CA THR A 87 17.99 -6.03 -4.55
C THR A 87 18.99 -5.62 -3.47
N HIS A 88 18.53 -4.97 -2.40
CA HIS A 88 19.38 -4.41 -1.34
C HIS A 88 20.05 -5.48 -0.45
N GLY A 89 20.36 -6.67 -0.98
CA GLY A 89 20.88 -7.80 -0.23
C GLY A 89 19.88 -8.37 0.78
N ILE A 90 18.60 -8.05 0.66
CA ILE A 90 17.53 -8.50 1.54
C ILE A 90 16.33 -8.98 0.71
N SER A 91 15.80 -10.14 1.07
CA SER A 91 14.53 -10.65 0.54
C SER A 91 13.34 -10.16 1.38
N GLY A 92 12.13 -10.28 0.83
CA GLY A 92 10.91 -9.94 1.58
C GLY A 92 10.78 -10.73 2.90
N ALA A 93 11.10 -12.02 2.89
CA ALA A 93 11.08 -12.85 4.09
C ALA A 93 12.09 -12.38 5.15
N GLN A 94 13.26 -11.90 4.70
CA GLN A 94 14.33 -11.40 5.56
C GLN A 94 14.02 -10.02 6.16
N PHE A 95 13.09 -9.25 5.60
CA PHE A 95 12.69 -7.96 6.16
C PHE A 95 12.19 -8.06 7.61
N SER A 96 11.55 -9.17 7.97
CA SER A 96 11.09 -9.41 9.35
C SER A 96 12.22 -9.62 10.37
N GLN A 97 13.48 -9.76 9.94
CA GLN A 97 14.61 -10.04 10.82
C GLN A 97 15.37 -8.76 11.18
N CYS A 98 15.76 -8.62 12.44
CA CYS A 98 16.45 -7.41 12.92
C CYS A 98 17.82 -7.21 12.25
N LYS A 99 18.62 -8.26 12.05
CA LYS A 99 20.02 -8.19 11.54
C LYS A 99 20.28 -7.47 10.20
N TYR A 100 19.25 -7.05 9.47
CA TYR A 100 19.36 -6.38 8.16
C TYR A 100 19.18 -4.85 8.22
N ALA A 101 19.60 -4.19 9.31
CA ALA A 101 19.47 -2.74 9.47
C ALA A 101 20.01 -1.93 8.27
N SER A 102 21.22 -2.25 7.82
CA SER A 102 21.86 -1.56 6.67
C SER A 102 21.04 -1.67 5.39
N ALA A 103 20.58 -2.88 5.06
CA ALA A 103 19.74 -3.12 3.90
C ALA A 103 18.42 -2.35 3.97
N LYS A 104 17.79 -2.29 5.17
CA LYS A 104 16.53 -1.56 5.38
C LYS A 104 16.71 -0.04 5.26
N VAL A 105 17.82 0.52 5.74
CA VAL A 105 18.15 1.94 5.54
C VAL A 105 18.35 2.23 4.05
N ALA A 106 19.13 1.40 3.35
CA ALA A 106 19.35 1.55 1.91
C ALA A 106 18.03 1.49 1.13
N MET A 107 17.17 0.54 1.51
CA MET A 107 15.82 0.39 0.94
C MET A 107 14.97 1.65 1.10
N CYS A 108 15.00 2.30 2.27
CA CYS A 108 14.29 3.57 2.48
C CYS A 108 14.83 4.70 1.59
N HIS A 109 16.15 4.78 1.40
CA HIS A 109 16.75 5.75 0.49
C HIS A 109 16.37 5.49 -0.97
N SER A 110 16.40 4.24 -1.41
CA SER A 110 16.01 3.87 -2.79
C SER A 110 14.53 4.08 -3.04
N LEU A 111 13.66 3.76 -2.09
CA LEU A 111 12.24 4.09 -2.19
C LEU A 111 12.02 5.59 -2.30
N LEU A 112 12.68 6.39 -1.46
CA LEU A 112 12.57 7.84 -1.53
C LEU A 112 13.07 8.39 -2.88
N ARG A 113 14.15 7.82 -3.43
CA ARG A 113 14.67 8.20 -4.75
C ARG A 113 13.65 7.88 -5.85
N LEU A 114 13.08 6.68 -5.83
CA LEU A 114 12.05 6.22 -6.76
C LEU A 114 10.80 7.12 -6.70
N LEU A 115 10.26 7.37 -5.51
CA LEU A 115 9.06 8.19 -5.36
C LEU A 115 9.26 9.64 -5.83
N ARG A 116 10.49 10.16 -5.76
CA ARG A 116 10.85 11.48 -6.30
C ARG A 116 11.06 11.50 -7.82
N SER A 117 11.48 10.38 -8.42
CA SER A 117 11.69 10.32 -9.87
C SER A 117 10.40 10.16 -10.65
N ILE A 118 9.36 9.59 -10.03
CA ILE A 118 8.03 9.45 -10.63
C ILE A 118 7.39 10.83 -10.72
N ARG A 119 7.38 11.38 -11.94
CA ARG A 119 6.59 12.57 -12.26
C ARG A 119 5.13 12.17 -12.34
N PRO A 120 4.20 12.92 -11.71
CA PRO A 120 2.78 12.76 -11.97
C PRO A 120 2.56 13.02 -13.46
N GLN A 121 2.28 11.98 -14.24
CA GLN A 121 1.68 12.17 -15.54
C GLN A 121 0.32 12.81 -15.28
N PRO A 122 0.03 14.01 -15.83
CA PRO A 122 -1.34 14.49 -15.85
C PRO A 122 -2.09 13.42 -16.64
N SER A 123 -2.95 12.66 -15.96
CA SER A 123 -3.91 11.82 -16.64
C SER A 123 -4.67 12.75 -17.58
N SER A 124 -4.40 12.62 -18.88
CA SER A 124 -5.23 13.20 -19.93
C SER A 124 -6.67 12.89 -19.57
N GLY A 125 -7.46 13.95 -19.46
CA GLY A 125 -8.75 13.92 -18.81
C GLY A 125 -9.64 12.81 -19.34
N ILE A 126 -10.05 11.93 -18.45
CA ILE A 126 -11.42 11.45 -18.49
C ILE A 126 -12.17 12.39 -17.55
N CYS A 127 -12.57 13.55 -18.08
CA CYS A 127 -13.72 14.22 -17.53
C CYS A 127 -14.87 13.22 -17.67
N PRO A 128 -15.54 12.79 -16.58
CA PRO A 128 -16.90 12.32 -16.75
C PRO A 128 -17.65 13.53 -17.28
N GLU A 129 -18.00 13.50 -18.57
CA GLU A 129 -18.90 14.45 -19.18
C GLU A 129 -20.15 14.47 -18.30
N ARG A 130 -20.26 15.50 -17.45
CA ARG A 130 -21.51 15.84 -16.76
C ARG A 130 -22.46 16.26 -17.87
N VAL A 131 -23.19 15.29 -18.40
CA VAL A 131 -24.38 15.56 -19.20
C VAL A 131 -25.27 16.48 -18.35
N PRO A 132 -25.60 17.70 -18.81
CA PRO A 132 -26.47 18.59 -18.07
C PRO A 132 -27.84 17.92 -17.92
N ILE A 133 -28.23 17.60 -16.69
CA ILE A 133 -29.60 17.23 -16.35
C ILE A 133 -30.42 18.50 -16.45
N ALA A 134 -30.90 18.81 -17.65
CA ALA A 134 -31.93 19.81 -17.87
C ALA A 134 -33.03 19.21 -18.74
N ALA A 135 -34.24 19.26 -18.18
CA ALA A 135 -35.54 19.08 -18.83
C ALA A 135 -35.87 17.67 -19.36
N ARG A 136 -36.37 16.81 -18.47
CA ARG A 136 -37.48 15.92 -18.82
C ARG A 136 -38.63 16.09 -17.82
N THR A 137 -39.78 16.39 -18.39
CA THR A 137 -41.09 16.73 -17.83
C THR A 137 -41.74 15.58 -17.04
N PRO A 138 -42.81 15.85 -16.26
CA PRO A 138 -43.33 14.92 -15.26
C PRO A 138 -44.28 13.84 -15.82
N LYS A 139 -44.12 12.62 -15.26
CA LYS A 139 -45.01 11.44 -15.06
C LYS A 139 -46.36 11.34 -15.81
N PRO A 140 -46.76 10.08 -16.11
CA PRO A 140 -47.79 9.46 -15.25
C PRO A 140 -47.46 8.04 -14.75
N LEU A 141 -48.21 7.68 -13.71
CA LEU A 141 -48.16 6.49 -12.86
C LEU A 141 -48.68 5.19 -13.52
N CYS A 142 -48.25 4.06 -12.93
CA CYS A 142 -48.87 2.71 -12.91
C CYS A 142 -48.80 1.88 -14.21
N MET A 143 -48.47 0.59 -14.23
CA MET A 143 -48.66 -0.52 -13.26
C MET A 143 -47.61 -1.67 -13.49
N PRO A 144 -47.55 -2.71 -12.63
CA PRO A 144 -46.41 -3.59 -12.47
C PRO A 144 -46.42 -4.83 -13.39
N ALA A 145 -45.25 -5.23 -13.88
CA ALA A 145 -45.04 -6.52 -14.54
C ALA A 145 -44.40 -7.52 -13.56
N ALA A 146 -45.00 -8.70 -13.51
CA ALA A 146 -44.76 -9.77 -12.57
C ALA A 146 -43.32 -10.35 -12.61
N SER A 147 -42.81 -10.60 -11.40
CA SER A 147 -41.91 -11.68 -10.98
C SER A 147 -41.05 -12.38 -12.05
N SER A 148 -39.77 -11.98 -12.14
CA SER A 148 -38.71 -12.85 -12.65
C SER A 148 -38.39 -13.93 -11.60
N SER A 149 -38.73 -15.17 -11.90
CA SER A 149 -38.43 -16.35 -11.10
C SER A 149 -37.10 -16.96 -11.53
N GLN A 150 -35.98 -16.53 -10.93
CA GLN A 150 -34.76 -17.34 -10.83
C GLN A 150 -33.95 -16.95 -9.58
N PRO A 151 -33.71 -17.87 -8.62
CA PRO A 151 -32.77 -17.63 -7.53
C PRO A 151 -31.31 -17.71 -8.07
N PRO A 152 -30.45 -16.74 -7.75
CA PRO A 152 -29.04 -16.83 -8.12
C PRO A 152 -28.37 -17.92 -7.27
N ILE A 153 -27.90 -18.97 -7.96
CA ILE A 153 -27.14 -20.11 -7.43
C ILE A 153 -26.00 -19.68 -6.47
N ALA A 154 -25.47 -18.47 -6.66
CA ALA A 154 -24.45 -17.85 -5.83
C ALA A 154 -24.82 -17.69 -4.35
N ALA A 155 -26.09 -17.40 -4.02
CA ALA A 155 -26.50 -17.19 -2.63
C ALA A 155 -26.42 -18.49 -1.79
N SER A 156 -26.72 -19.63 -2.41
CA SER A 156 -26.67 -20.94 -1.74
C SER A 156 -25.24 -21.40 -1.40
N MET A 157 -24.25 -20.98 -2.21
CA MET A 157 -22.85 -21.34 -2.00
C MET A 157 -22.20 -20.56 -0.86
N VAL A 158 -22.53 -19.27 -0.73
CA VAL A 158 -22.02 -18.42 0.36
C VAL A 158 -22.52 -18.95 1.71
N ASP A 159 -23.77 -19.40 1.76
CA ASP A 159 -24.38 -19.83 3.01
C ASP A 159 -23.87 -21.21 3.49
N LYS A 160 -23.44 -22.09 2.56
CA LYS A 160 -22.74 -23.35 2.89
C LYS A 160 -21.35 -23.08 3.48
N ARG A 161 -20.58 -22.16 2.89
CA ARG A 161 -19.22 -21.84 3.37
C ARG A 161 -19.25 -21.18 4.75
N ARG A 162 -20.26 -20.33 5.03
CA ARG A 162 -20.46 -19.70 6.33
C ARG A 162 -20.77 -20.72 7.43
N ARG A 163 -21.61 -21.72 7.14
CA ARG A 163 -21.95 -22.79 8.11
C ARG A 163 -20.75 -23.68 8.44
N HIS A 164 -19.92 -24.03 7.44
CA HIS A 164 -18.71 -24.83 7.66
C HIS A 164 -17.64 -24.12 8.52
N LEU A 165 -17.46 -22.81 8.34
CA LEU A 165 -16.51 -22.05 9.17
C LEU A 165 -16.99 -21.91 10.62
N ASN A 166 -18.29 -21.83 10.85
CA ASN A 166 -18.85 -21.75 12.20
C ASN A 166 -18.83 -23.09 12.94
N SER A 167 -18.87 -24.23 12.25
CA SER A 167 -18.74 -25.55 12.89
C SER A 167 -17.32 -25.87 13.34
N LEU A 168 -16.29 -25.26 12.73
CA LEU A 168 -14.89 -25.47 13.09
C LEU A 168 -14.43 -24.68 14.34
N ARG A 169 -15.29 -23.81 14.89
CA ARG A 169 -14.96 -22.96 16.05
C ARG A 169 -15.46 -23.49 17.39
N ARG A 170 -15.99 -24.72 17.44
CA ARG A 170 -16.32 -25.41 18.70
C ARG A 170 -15.72 -26.82 18.68
N SER A 171 -14.44 -26.90 18.96
CA SER A 171 -13.73 -28.11 19.40
C SER A 171 -12.65 -27.65 20.38
#